data_AF-A0A6P0XII3-F1
#
_entry.id   AF-A0A6P0XII3-F1
#
_cell.length_a   1.000
_cell.length_b   1.000
_cell.length_c   1.000
_cell.angle_alpha   90.00
_cell.angle_beta   90.00
_cell.angle_gamma   90.00
#
_symmetry.space_group_name_H-M   'P 1'
#
loop_
_entity.id
_entity.type
_entity.pdbx_description
1 polymer ?
#
loop_
_entity_poly.entity_id
_entity_poly.type
_entity_poly.pdbx_seq_one_letter_code
_entity_poly.pdbx_strand_id
1 'polypeptide(L)'
;MDEQRIEAYANLIQQLLTHPDEVNEILEANRELVDEGLLQVMELQAQLFAENDDQNAQNAAKFLRHLRSQLAEVLEISESSPSNNYSSEDYFNFLAEVLKATADSNGDSKVIYPLLQANLDKLDNNLADTLRNCATYTFSEVETDTAEYMANIIWNFSARLDDFPLGNKANNMEIVIAGYEAVLKVFTRESNPEDWAGTQNNLAAAYSNRIRGNKAENLENAIAAYHLALSVRTKQDFPMD
;
A
#
# COMPACT_ATOMS: atom_id res chain seq x y z
N MET A 1 10.73 -25.69 8.50
CA MET A 1 9.33 -26.03 8.83
C MET A 1 9.30 -27.53 9.11
N ASP A 2 8.63 -27.97 10.17
CA ASP A 2 8.58 -29.37 10.58
C ASP A 2 7.72 -30.18 9.60
N GLU A 3 8.20 -31.34 9.14
CA GLU A 3 7.52 -32.19 8.14
C GLU A 3 6.15 -32.66 8.64
N GLN A 4 6.03 -32.94 9.94
CA GLN A 4 4.75 -33.28 10.58
C GLN A 4 3.76 -32.11 10.57
N ARG A 5 4.25 -30.87 10.62
CA ARG A 5 3.39 -29.67 10.63
C ARG A 5 2.86 -29.34 9.23
N ILE A 6 3.68 -29.54 8.20
CA ILE A 6 3.23 -29.41 6.80
C ILE A 6 2.14 -30.45 6.49
N GLU A 7 2.31 -31.70 6.93
CA GLU A 7 1.31 -32.75 6.75
C GLU A 7 0.00 -32.42 7.48
N ALA A 8 0.07 -31.86 8.69
CA ALA A 8 -1.11 -31.39 9.42
C ALA A 8 -1.85 -30.27 8.67
N TYR A 9 -1.14 -29.30 8.09
CA TYR A 9 -1.74 -28.25 7.26
C TYR A 9 -2.40 -28.83 6.00
N ALA A 10 -1.74 -29.75 5.31
CA ALA A 10 -2.30 -30.39 4.12
C ALA A 10 -3.59 -31.16 4.44
N ASN A 11 -3.62 -31.89 5.56
CA ASN A 11 -4.82 -32.59 6.03
C ASN A 11 -5.96 -31.63 6.35
N LEU A 12 -5.67 -30.52 7.04
CA LEU A 12 -6.65 -29.49 7.34
C LEU A 12 -7.22 -28.85 6.08
N ILE A 13 -6.37 -28.48 5.12
CA ILE A 13 -6.77 -27.93 3.82
C ILE A 13 -7.69 -28.91 3.08
N GLN A 14 -7.36 -30.20 3.10
CA GLN A 14 -8.20 -31.22 2.46
C GLN A 14 -9.58 -31.36 3.12
N GLN A 15 -9.67 -31.23 4.44
CA GLN A 15 -10.95 -31.22 5.15
C GLN A 15 -11.80 -30.01 4.75
N LEU A 16 -11.20 -28.82 4.70
CA LEU A 16 -11.87 -27.58 4.29
C LEU A 16 -12.38 -27.65 2.84
N LEU A 17 -11.62 -28.27 1.94
CA LEU A 17 -12.02 -28.46 0.53
C LEU A 17 -13.15 -29.46 0.36
N THR A 18 -13.23 -30.46 1.23
CA THR A 18 -14.25 -31.52 1.15
C THR A 18 -15.54 -31.16 1.86
N HIS A 19 -15.49 -30.24 2.83
CA HIS A 19 -16.63 -29.79 3.63
C HIS A 19 -16.70 -28.24 3.70
N PRO A 20 -16.92 -27.55 2.56
CA PRO A 20 -16.92 -26.09 2.51
C PRO A 20 -18.06 -25.43 3.31
N ASP A 21 -19.10 -26.19 3.67
CA ASP A 21 -20.21 -25.72 4.51
C ASP A 21 -19.89 -25.72 6.02
N GLU A 22 -18.80 -26.39 6.43
CA GLU A 22 -18.39 -26.58 7.85
C GLU A 22 -17.07 -25.86 8.18
N VAL A 23 -16.71 -24.84 7.39
CA VAL A 23 -15.42 -24.14 7.49
C VAL A 23 -15.16 -23.60 8.90
N ASN A 24 -16.17 -23.00 9.54
CA ASN A 24 -16.00 -22.42 10.87
C ASN A 24 -15.74 -23.49 11.92
N GLU A 25 -16.51 -24.59 11.90
CA GLU A 25 -16.37 -25.71 12.83
C GLU A 25 -14.99 -26.39 12.68
N ILE A 26 -14.53 -26.56 11.45
CA ILE A 26 -13.22 -27.15 11.14
C ILE A 26 -12.08 -26.25 11.65
N LEU A 27 -12.14 -24.95 11.39
CA LEU A 27 -11.12 -24.00 11.86
C LEU A 27 -11.10 -23.90 13.38
N GLU A 28 -12.27 -23.90 14.02
CA GLU A 28 -12.44 -23.92 15.46
C GLU A 28 -11.83 -25.16 16.13
N ALA A 29 -11.96 -26.32 15.49
CA ALA A 29 -11.38 -27.58 15.97
C ALA A 29 -9.86 -27.67 15.78
N ASN A 30 -9.27 -26.83 14.93
CA ASN A 30 -7.85 -26.85 14.56
C ASN A 30 -7.17 -25.50 14.80
N ARG A 31 -7.59 -24.74 15.81
CA ARG A 31 -7.12 -23.37 16.10
C ARG A 31 -5.59 -23.28 16.22
N GLU A 32 -4.94 -24.32 16.72
CA GLU A 32 -3.47 -24.41 16.87
C GLU A 32 -2.70 -24.47 15.54
N LEU A 33 -3.39 -24.82 14.46
CA LEU A 33 -2.87 -24.82 13.10
C LEU A 33 -3.22 -23.54 12.33
N VAL A 34 -4.09 -22.67 12.85
CA VAL A 34 -4.47 -21.42 12.20
C VAL A 34 -3.41 -20.36 12.48
N ASP A 35 -2.34 -20.39 11.68
CA ASP A 35 -1.21 -19.47 11.76
C ASP A 35 -0.70 -19.10 10.35
N GLU A 36 0.37 -18.29 10.29
CA GLU A 36 1.00 -17.88 9.03
C GLU A 36 1.43 -19.06 8.15
N GLY A 37 1.86 -20.17 8.76
CA GLY A 37 2.29 -21.37 8.05
C GLY A 37 1.15 -22.00 7.25
N LEU A 38 -0.04 -22.09 7.84
CA LEU A 38 -1.24 -22.57 7.14
C LEU A 38 -1.57 -21.69 5.92
N LEU A 39 -1.49 -20.36 6.06
CA LEU A 39 -1.77 -19.44 4.97
C LEU A 39 -0.81 -19.62 3.79
N GLN A 40 0.47 -19.89 4.07
CA GLN A 40 1.48 -20.16 3.04
C GLN A 40 1.18 -21.46 2.29
N VAL A 41 0.79 -22.52 3.01
CA VAL A 41 0.44 -23.82 2.38
C VAL A 41 -0.87 -23.72 1.59
N MET A 42 -1.86 -22.96 2.07
CA MET A 42 -3.09 -22.66 1.33
C MET A 42 -2.80 -21.98 -0.01
N GLU A 43 -1.89 -21.00 -0.03
CA GLU A 43 -1.49 -20.32 -1.27
C GLU A 43 -0.78 -21.25 -2.25
N LEU A 44 0.18 -22.04 -1.77
CA LEU A 44 0.90 -22.99 -2.60
C LEU A 44 -0.06 -24.01 -3.24
N GLN A 45 -1.00 -24.55 -2.45
CA GLN A 45 -1.99 -25.50 -2.95
C GLN A 45 -2.97 -24.85 -3.94
N ALA A 46 -3.37 -23.59 -3.71
CA ALA A 46 -4.19 -22.84 -4.65
C ALA A 46 -3.48 -22.58 -5.98
N GLN A 47 -2.16 -22.34 -5.97
CA GLN A 47 -1.35 -22.22 -7.18
C GLN A 47 -1.32 -23.53 -7.97
N LEU A 48 -1.05 -24.66 -7.32
CA LEU A 48 -1.05 -25.98 -7.96
C LEU A 48 -2.40 -26.32 -8.59
N PHE A 49 -3.51 -25.96 -7.95
CA PHE A 49 -4.83 -26.14 -8.53
C PHE A 49 -5.14 -25.19 -9.69
N ALA A 50 -4.58 -23.97 -9.68
CA ALA A 50 -4.76 -23.00 -10.75
C ALA A 50 -3.98 -23.37 -12.03
N GLU A 51 -2.91 -24.17 -11.91
CA GLU A 51 -2.17 -24.75 -13.05
C GLU A 51 -2.92 -25.89 -13.74
N ASN A 52 -4.01 -26.38 -13.14
CA ASN A 52 -4.85 -27.43 -13.69
C ASN A 52 -6.05 -26.83 -14.46
N ASP A 53 -6.29 -27.30 -15.68
CA ASP A 53 -7.41 -26.86 -16.52
C ASP A 53 -8.78 -27.40 -16.04
N ASP A 54 -8.80 -28.24 -14.99
CA ASP A 54 -10.02 -28.75 -14.39
C ASP A 54 -10.80 -27.67 -13.62
N GLN A 55 -12.10 -27.54 -13.93
CA GLN A 55 -12.96 -26.51 -13.32
C GLN A 55 -13.11 -26.69 -11.79
N ASN A 56 -13.07 -27.92 -11.28
CA ASN A 56 -13.15 -28.14 -9.84
C ASN A 56 -11.86 -27.73 -9.14
N ALA A 57 -10.70 -28.00 -9.75
CA ALA A 57 -9.42 -27.49 -9.29
C ALA A 57 -9.42 -25.95 -9.25
N GLN A 58 -9.87 -25.28 -10.32
CA GLN A 58 -9.95 -23.81 -10.31
C GLN A 58 -10.91 -23.26 -9.24
N ASN A 59 -12.01 -23.95 -8.96
CA ASN A 59 -12.94 -23.57 -7.89
C ASN A 59 -12.29 -23.76 -6.51
N ALA A 60 -11.56 -24.86 -6.30
CA ALA A 60 -10.77 -25.10 -5.09
C ALA A 60 -9.72 -24.01 -4.87
N ALA A 61 -9.00 -23.60 -5.92
CA ALA A 61 -8.02 -22.51 -5.86
C ALA A 61 -8.65 -21.18 -5.40
N LYS A 62 -9.81 -20.83 -5.96
CA LYS A 62 -10.54 -19.61 -5.58
C LYS A 62 -11.02 -19.67 -4.14
N PHE A 63 -11.55 -20.81 -3.72
CA PHE A 63 -11.99 -21.04 -2.34
C PHE A 63 -10.84 -20.87 -1.35
N LEU A 64 -9.69 -21.51 -1.60
CA LEU A 64 -8.52 -21.41 -0.72
C LEU A 64 -7.99 -19.98 -0.61
N ARG A 65 -7.92 -19.25 -1.71
CA ARG A 65 -7.49 -17.83 -1.69
C ARG A 65 -8.47 -16.94 -0.92
N HIS A 66 -9.77 -17.17 -1.07
CA HIS A 66 -10.78 -16.43 -0.32
C HIS A 66 -10.67 -16.69 1.18
N LEU A 67 -10.58 -17.96 1.57
CA LEU A 67 -10.46 -18.35 2.97
C LEU A 67 -9.15 -17.87 3.59
N ARG A 68 -8.04 -17.98 2.86
CA ARG A 68 -6.74 -17.44 3.26
C ARG A 68 -6.84 -15.95 3.59
N SER A 69 -7.52 -15.16 2.75
CA SER A 69 -7.68 -13.72 2.96
C SER A 69 -8.49 -13.39 4.21
N GLN A 70 -9.58 -14.14 4.46
CA GLN A 70 -10.35 -14.01 5.70
C GLN A 70 -9.53 -14.35 6.94
N LEU A 71 -8.73 -15.43 6.88
CA LEU A 71 -7.87 -15.84 7.99
C LEU A 71 -6.71 -14.88 8.23
N ALA A 72 -6.13 -14.30 7.17
CA ALA A 72 -5.09 -13.30 7.28
C ALA A 72 -5.59 -12.03 8.00
N GLU A 73 -6.81 -11.60 7.71
CA GLU A 73 -7.48 -10.49 8.41
C GLU A 73 -7.64 -10.79 9.91
N VAL A 74 -8.09 -12.00 10.27
CA VAL A 74 -8.26 -12.43 11.67
C VAL A 74 -6.94 -12.53 12.42
N LEU A 75 -5.87 -12.95 11.75
CA LEU A 75 -4.55 -13.11 12.35
C LEU A 75 -3.77 -11.78 12.43
N GLU A 76 -4.35 -10.68 11.95
CA GLU A 76 -3.67 -9.39 11.77
C GLU A 76 -2.37 -9.52 10.95
N ILE A 77 -2.27 -10.60 10.17
CA ILE A 77 -1.18 -10.79 9.23
C ILE A 77 -1.56 -9.93 8.04
N SER A 78 -0.85 -8.81 7.87
CA SER A 78 -0.95 -8.04 6.64
C SER A 78 -0.70 -9.00 5.49
N GLU A 79 -1.72 -9.28 4.68
CA GLU A 79 -1.47 -9.88 3.38
C GLU A 79 -0.54 -8.91 2.65
N SER A 80 0.76 -9.21 2.65
CA SER A 80 1.57 -8.88 1.51
C SER A 80 0.79 -9.48 0.34
N SER A 81 0.21 -8.61 -0.48
CA SER A 81 -0.27 -8.92 -1.83
C SER A 81 0.63 -10.02 -2.41
N PRO A 82 0.07 -11.02 -3.14
CA PRO A 82 0.84 -12.17 -3.63
C PRO A 82 2.19 -11.64 -4.08
N SER A 83 3.27 -12.08 -3.43
CA SER A 83 4.59 -11.49 -3.59
C SER A 83 4.84 -11.35 -5.08
N ASN A 84 4.60 -10.15 -5.61
CA ASN A 84 4.83 -9.96 -7.02
C ASN A 84 6.33 -10.15 -7.13
N ASN A 85 6.77 -11.07 -8.00
CA ASN A 85 8.18 -11.44 -8.19
C ASN A 85 9.04 -10.28 -8.73
N TYR A 86 8.62 -9.04 -8.48
CA TYR A 86 9.37 -7.82 -8.76
C TYR A 86 10.48 -7.68 -7.73
N SER A 87 11.68 -7.54 -8.25
CA SER A 87 12.85 -7.15 -7.48
C SER A 87 12.70 -5.72 -6.94
N SER A 88 13.51 -5.35 -5.96
CA SER A 88 13.60 -3.94 -5.54
C SER A 88 13.99 -3.01 -6.70
N GLU A 89 14.73 -3.52 -7.69
CA GLU A 89 15.10 -2.78 -8.89
C GLU A 89 13.88 -2.50 -9.79
N ASP A 90 12.92 -3.43 -9.89
CA ASP A 90 11.69 -3.22 -10.66
C ASP A 90 10.83 -2.10 -10.07
N TYR A 91 10.69 -2.06 -8.73
CA TYR A 91 9.98 -0.96 -8.05
C TYR A 91 10.72 0.36 -8.19
N PHE A 92 12.05 0.36 -8.08
CA PHE A 92 12.86 1.55 -8.28
C PHE A 92 12.71 2.10 -9.70
N ASN A 93 12.81 1.24 -10.71
CA ASN A 93 12.69 1.62 -12.11
C ASN A 93 11.31 2.17 -12.43
N PHE A 94 10.25 1.52 -11.93
CA PHE A 94 8.89 2.01 -12.08
C PHE A 94 8.69 3.36 -11.40
N LEU A 95 9.18 3.53 -10.17
CA LEU A 95 9.09 4.80 -9.45
C LEU A 95 9.82 5.91 -10.22
N ALA A 96 11.04 5.64 -10.71
CA ALA A 96 11.82 6.59 -11.49
C ALA A 96 11.11 6.97 -12.80
N GLU A 97 10.47 6.03 -13.48
CA GLU A 97 9.69 6.29 -14.70
C GLU A 97 8.51 7.21 -14.41
N VAL A 98 7.74 6.95 -13.36
CA VAL A 98 6.57 7.76 -13.00
C VAL A 98 6.98 9.16 -12.52
N LEU A 99 8.04 9.29 -11.72
CA LEU A 99 8.54 10.60 -11.29
C LEU A 99 9.09 11.40 -12.46
N LYS A 100 9.79 10.76 -13.40
CA LYS A 100 10.24 11.41 -14.64
C LYS A 100 9.05 11.88 -15.48
N ALA A 101 8.06 11.04 -15.70
CA ALA A 101 6.85 11.41 -16.43
C ALA A 101 6.10 12.57 -15.75
N THR A 102 6.07 12.58 -14.41
CA THR A 102 5.49 13.66 -13.61
C THR A 102 6.26 14.97 -13.82
N ALA A 103 7.59 14.93 -13.81
CA ALA A 103 8.43 16.10 -14.08
C ALA A 103 8.24 16.62 -15.52
N ASP A 104 8.32 15.73 -16.51
CA ASP A 104 8.25 16.08 -17.94
C ASP A 104 6.87 16.65 -18.34
N SER A 105 5.81 16.26 -17.62
CA SER A 105 4.42 16.68 -17.89
C SER A 105 3.88 17.72 -16.91
N ASN A 106 4.69 18.17 -15.94
CA ASN A 106 4.24 19.03 -14.83
C ASN A 106 2.99 18.48 -14.11
N GLY A 107 2.97 17.17 -13.87
CA GLY A 107 1.86 16.51 -13.17
C GLY A 107 0.59 16.29 -13.99
N ASP A 108 0.64 16.27 -15.33
CA ASP A 108 -0.55 16.01 -16.15
C ASP A 108 -1.05 14.56 -15.98
N SER A 109 -2.24 14.43 -15.41
CA SER A 109 -2.96 13.15 -15.28
C SER A 109 -3.06 12.34 -16.58
N LYS A 110 -3.14 12.99 -17.75
CA LYS A 110 -3.23 12.30 -19.05
C LYS A 110 -1.95 11.55 -19.41
N VAL A 111 -0.81 11.96 -18.85
CA VAL A 111 0.48 11.29 -19.03
C VAL A 111 0.70 10.25 -17.93
N ILE A 112 0.34 10.57 -16.69
CA ILE A 112 0.61 9.72 -15.53
C ILE A 112 -0.34 8.52 -15.44
N TYR A 113 -1.65 8.73 -15.67
CA TYR A 113 -2.65 7.67 -15.46
C TYR A 113 -2.46 6.43 -16.34
N PRO A 114 -2.10 6.54 -17.63
CA PRO A 114 -1.78 5.36 -18.43
C PRO A 114 -0.61 4.54 -17.86
N LEU A 115 0.43 5.19 -17.31
CA LEU A 115 1.57 4.50 -16.70
C LEU A 115 1.18 3.75 -15.44
N LEU A 116 0.38 4.38 -14.57
CA LEU A 116 -0.16 3.74 -13.37
C LEU A 116 -1.09 2.58 -13.72
N GLN A 117 -1.98 2.77 -14.70
CA GLN A 117 -2.91 1.75 -15.16
C GLN A 117 -2.19 0.53 -15.77
N ALA A 118 -1.05 0.72 -16.42
CA ALA A 118 -0.25 -0.37 -16.97
C ALA A 118 0.52 -1.15 -15.90
N ASN A 119 0.63 -0.62 -14.67
CA ASN A 119 1.45 -1.15 -13.59
C ASN A 119 0.66 -1.25 -12.27
N LEU A 120 -0.64 -1.55 -12.32
CA LEU A 120 -1.49 -1.66 -11.12
C LEU A 120 -0.97 -2.72 -10.14
N ASP A 121 -0.29 -3.74 -10.66
CA ASP A 121 0.44 -4.77 -9.92
C ASP A 121 1.53 -4.20 -9.00
N LYS A 122 2.19 -3.10 -9.39
CA LYS A 122 3.24 -2.46 -8.58
C LYS A 122 2.69 -1.42 -7.61
N LEU A 123 1.40 -1.12 -7.64
CA LEU A 123 0.77 -0.21 -6.67
C LEU A 123 0.45 -0.96 -5.38
N ASP A 124 1.50 -1.25 -4.62
CA ASP A 124 1.47 -1.97 -3.35
C ASP A 124 2.38 -1.33 -2.28
N ASN A 125 2.53 -2.01 -1.14
CA ASN A 125 3.36 -1.53 -0.03
C ASN A 125 4.85 -1.44 -0.39
N ASN A 126 5.34 -2.30 -1.29
CA ASN A 126 6.74 -2.28 -1.69
C ASN A 126 7.07 -0.99 -2.45
N LEU A 127 6.13 -0.46 -3.23
CA LEU A 127 6.30 0.86 -3.87
C LEU A 127 6.30 1.99 -2.84
N ALA A 128 5.43 1.94 -1.83
CA ALA A 128 5.42 2.92 -0.75
C ALA A 128 6.77 2.93 0.00
N ASP A 129 7.31 1.76 0.32
CA ASP A 129 8.61 1.63 0.99
C ASP A 129 9.77 2.03 0.09
N THR A 130 9.71 1.69 -1.20
CA THR A 130 10.68 2.16 -2.20
C THR A 130 10.70 3.69 -2.25
N LEU A 131 9.52 4.34 -2.28
CA LEU A 131 9.41 5.79 -2.26
C LEU A 131 10.03 6.41 -1.00
N ARG A 132 9.73 5.86 0.19
CA ARG A 132 10.32 6.34 1.46
C ARG A 132 11.84 6.22 1.48
N ASN A 133 12.36 5.08 1.01
CA ASN A 133 13.79 4.78 0.99
C ASN A 133 14.52 5.65 -0.02
N CYS A 134 13.99 5.77 -1.25
CA CYS A 134 14.53 6.66 -2.28
C CYS A 134 14.56 8.10 -1.81
N ALA A 135 13.45 8.63 -1.28
CA ALA A 135 13.42 10.01 -0.78
C ALA A 135 14.47 10.25 0.31
N THR A 136 14.60 9.32 1.26
CA THR A 136 15.58 9.45 2.36
C THR A 136 17.02 9.48 1.85
N TYR A 137 17.37 8.57 0.93
CA TYR A 137 18.71 8.51 0.36
C TYR A 137 18.98 9.68 -0.60
N THR A 138 18.06 9.97 -1.51
CA THR A 138 18.27 11.01 -2.51
C THR A 138 18.38 12.39 -1.88
N PHE A 139 17.54 12.72 -0.90
CA PHE A 139 17.59 14.04 -0.26
C PHE A 139 18.84 14.25 0.61
N SER A 140 19.48 13.20 1.11
CA SER A 140 20.74 13.35 1.84
C SER A 140 21.96 13.61 0.93
N GLU A 141 21.85 13.28 -0.35
CA GLU A 141 22.97 13.29 -1.31
C GLU A 141 22.95 14.49 -2.28
N VAL A 142 21.89 15.32 -2.25
CA VAL A 142 21.72 16.45 -3.19
C VAL A 142 21.66 17.80 -2.48
N GLU A 143 21.95 18.87 -3.23
CA GLU A 143 21.82 20.25 -2.74
C GLU A 143 20.34 20.63 -2.50
N THR A 144 20.10 21.61 -1.63
CA THR A 144 18.76 22.03 -1.19
C THR A 144 17.81 22.32 -2.36
N ASP A 145 18.22 23.12 -3.34
CA ASP A 145 17.37 23.47 -4.50
C ASP A 145 16.96 22.24 -5.32
N THR A 146 17.86 21.24 -5.40
CA THR A 146 17.57 19.98 -6.09
C THR A 146 16.61 19.11 -5.27
N ALA A 147 16.79 19.07 -3.95
CA ALA A 147 15.87 18.38 -3.04
C ALA A 147 14.47 18.98 -3.12
N GLU A 148 14.33 20.31 -3.11
CA GLU A 148 13.05 21.00 -3.22
C GLU A 148 12.35 20.73 -4.56
N TYR A 149 13.10 20.75 -5.67
CA TYR A 149 12.58 20.39 -6.99
C TYR A 149 12.05 18.94 -7.02
N MET A 150 12.81 18.00 -6.48
CA MET A 150 12.40 16.60 -6.39
C MET A 150 11.19 16.41 -5.45
N ALA A 151 11.13 17.14 -4.33
CA ALA A 151 9.98 17.13 -3.44
C ALA A 151 8.71 17.63 -4.15
N ASN A 152 8.80 18.66 -4.98
CA ASN A 152 7.65 19.12 -5.77
C ASN A 152 7.14 18.03 -6.75
N ILE A 153 8.05 17.30 -7.40
CA ILE A 153 7.68 16.18 -8.28
C ILE A 153 6.97 15.08 -7.49
N ILE A 154 7.50 14.69 -6.33
CA ILE A 154 6.89 13.66 -5.47
C ILE A 154 5.51 14.12 -4.97
N TRP A 155 5.36 15.40 -4.61
CA TRP A 155 4.08 15.96 -4.21
C TRP A 155 3.04 15.88 -5.35
N ASN A 156 3.43 16.25 -6.58
CA ASN A 156 2.57 16.18 -7.75
C ASN A 156 2.17 14.73 -8.06
N PHE A 157 3.11 13.79 -8.03
CA PHE A 157 2.81 12.38 -8.21
C PHE A 157 1.82 11.88 -7.15
N SER A 158 2.06 12.19 -5.88
CA SER A 158 1.19 11.78 -4.77
C SER A 158 -0.22 12.34 -4.92
N ALA A 159 -0.36 13.62 -5.28
CA ALA A 159 -1.67 14.22 -5.55
C ALA A 159 -2.39 13.55 -6.73
N ARG A 160 -1.65 13.17 -7.79
CA ARG A 160 -2.25 12.46 -8.93
C ARG A 160 -2.67 11.04 -8.56
N LEU A 161 -1.91 10.35 -7.72
CA LEU A 161 -2.25 9.02 -7.24
C LEU A 161 -3.44 9.03 -6.28
N ASP A 162 -3.61 10.07 -5.46
CA ASP A 162 -4.79 10.24 -4.59
C ASP A 162 -6.09 10.38 -5.41
N ASP A 163 -6.01 11.13 -6.53
CA ASP A 163 -7.11 11.28 -7.49
C ASP A 163 -7.32 10.04 -8.40
N PHE A 164 -6.39 9.08 -8.41
CA PHE A 164 -6.38 7.98 -9.37
C PHE A 164 -7.44 6.91 -9.02
N PRO A 165 -8.41 6.63 -9.91
CA PRO A 165 -9.58 5.80 -9.56
C PRO A 165 -9.36 4.29 -9.68
N LEU A 166 -8.18 3.84 -10.17
CA LEU A 166 -7.90 2.43 -10.46
C LEU A 166 -6.88 1.84 -9.48
N GLY A 167 -6.85 0.52 -9.41
CA GLY A 167 -5.98 -0.23 -8.51
C GLY A 167 -6.58 -0.44 -7.12
N ASN A 168 -5.77 -0.94 -6.20
CA ASN A 168 -6.19 -1.14 -4.82
C ASN A 168 -6.12 0.20 -4.08
N LYS A 169 -7.29 0.75 -3.73
CA LYS A 169 -7.39 2.04 -3.03
C LYS A 169 -6.61 2.09 -1.71
N ALA A 170 -6.54 0.98 -0.97
CA ALA A 170 -5.78 0.94 0.28
C ALA A 170 -4.27 1.05 0.01
N ASN A 171 -3.75 0.35 -1.00
CA ASN A 171 -2.34 0.45 -1.39
C ASN A 171 -2.00 1.85 -1.92
N ASN A 172 -2.83 2.40 -2.81
CA ASN A 172 -2.63 3.75 -3.34
C ASN A 172 -2.53 4.75 -2.19
N MET A 173 -3.38 4.63 -1.17
CA MET A 173 -3.35 5.50 -0.01
C MET A 173 -2.06 5.39 0.81
N GLU A 174 -1.49 4.19 0.99
CA GLU A 174 -0.20 4.04 1.67
C GLU A 174 0.96 4.69 0.86
N ILE A 175 0.91 4.62 -0.47
CA ILE A 175 1.89 5.29 -1.35
C ILE A 175 1.74 6.81 -1.30
N VAL A 176 0.49 7.32 -1.30
CA VAL A 176 0.19 8.75 -1.16
C VAL A 176 0.71 9.29 0.17
N ILE A 177 0.44 8.59 1.28
CA ILE A 177 0.95 8.93 2.61
C ILE A 177 2.49 8.95 2.60
N ALA A 178 3.13 7.90 2.08
CA ALA A 178 4.58 7.82 1.95
C ALA A 178 5.17 9.00 1.16
N GLY A 179 4.50 9.42 0.10
CA GLY A 179 4.93 10.56 -0.72
C GLY A 179 4.83 11.89 0.02
N TYR A 180 3.72 12.17 0.70
CA TYR A 180 3.61 13.39 1.50
C TYR A 180 4.55 13.40 2.71
N GLU A 181 4.74 12.26 3.39
CA GLU A 181 5.75 12.10 4.44
C GLU A 181 7.17 12.41 3.92
N ALA A 182 7.49 11.95 2.70
CA ALA A 182 8.77 12.23 2.06
C ALA A 182 8.94 13.72 1.76
N VAL A 183 7.92 14.38 1.21
CA VAL A 183 7.95 15.83 0.91
C VAL A 183 8.18 16.67 2.18
N LEU A 184 7.56 16.29 3.30
CA LEU A 184 7.72 16.97 4.60
C LEU A 184 9.11 16.83 5.24
N LYS A 185 10.00 16.00 4.68
CA LYS A 185 11.42 15.97 5.07
C LYS A 185 12.23 17.11 4.45
N VAL A 186 11.74 17.69 3.35
CA VAL A 186 12.41 18.76 2.60
C VAL A 186 11.69 20.09 2.82
N PHE A 187 10.38 20.12 2.56
CA PHE A 187 9.59 21.30 2.87
C PHE A 187 9.42 21.37 4.38
N THR A 188 9.96 22.44 4.97
CA THR A 188 9.82 22.71 6.39
C THR A 188 8.98 23.95 6.62
N ARG A 189 8.50 24.12 7.84
CA ARG A 189 7.73 25.32 8.21
C ARG A 189 8.56 26.59 8.05
N GLU A 190 9.87 26.50 8.23
CA GLU A 190 10.80 27.62 8.21
C GLU A 190 11.23 27.99 6.79
N SER A 191 11.51 27.00 5.93
CA SER A 191 12.00 27.22 4.57
C SER A 191 10.87 27.37 3.54
N ASN A 192 9.78 26.60 3.67
CA ASN A 192 8.70 26.54 2.70
C ASN A 192 7.33 26.53 3.42
N PRO A 193 6.99 27.59 4.19
CA PRO A 193 5.82 27.57 5.09
C PRO A 193 4.51 27.20 4.39
N GLU A 194 4.24 27.78 3.21
CA GLU A 194 2.99 27.56 2.47
C GLU A 194 2.90 26.15 1.88
N ASP A 195 3.99 25.66 1.27
CA ASP A 195 4.07 24.31 0.69
C ASP A 195 4.06 23.23 1.77
N TRP A 196 4.74 23.46 2.89
CA TRP A 196 4.68 22.61 4.07
C TRP A 196 3.26 22.52 4.61
N ALA A 197 2.57 23.65 4.79
CA ALA A 197 1.19 23.66 5.25
C ALA A 197 0.21 23.01 4.25
N GLY A 198 0.44 23.20 2.95
CA GLY A 198 -0.30 22.51 1.90
C GLY A 198 -0.12 20.99 1.94
N THR A 199 1.12 20.55 2.13
CA THR A 199 1.45 19.13 2.24
C THR A 199 0.86 18.51 3.52
N GLN A 200 0.93 19.19 4.66
CA GLN A 200 0.29 18.76 5.90
C GLN A 200 -1.23 18.61 5.75
N ASN A 201 -1.89 19.55 5.06
CA ASN A 201 -3.33 19.47 4.79
C ASN A 201 -3.69 18.24 3.93
N ASN A 202 -2.87 17.92 2.93
CA ASN A 202 -3.11 16.76 2.08
C ASN A 202 -2.79 15.45 2.79
N LEU A 203 -1.72 15.41 3.60
CA LEU A 203 -1.41 14.26 4.45
C LEU A 203 -2.54 14.00 5.46
N ALA A 204 -3.13 15.06 6.02
CA ALA A 204 -4.28 14.94 6.91
C ALA A 204 -5.50 14.31 6.20
N ALA A 205 -5.80 14.76 4.96
CA ALA A 205 -6.85 14.17 4.14
C ALA A 205 -6.56 12.69 3.83
N ALA A 206 -5.31 12.36 3.51
CA ALA A 206 -4.87 10.99 3.25
C ALA A 206 -5.06 10.09 4.48
N TYR A 207 -4.65 10.53 5.67
CA TYR A 207 -4.91 9.79 6.92
C TYR A 207 -6.41 9.63 7.19
N SER A 208 -7.22 10.68 6.97
CA SER A 208 -8.68 10.58 7.14
C SER A 208 -9.33 9.58 6.18
N ASN A 209 -8.76 9.41 4.99
CA ASN A 209 -9.23 8.48 3.96
C ASN A 209 -8.56 7.10 4.02
N ARG A 210 -7.59 6.91 4.93
CA ARG A 210 -6.80 5.69 5.06
C ARG A 210 -7.66 4.51 5.48
N ILE A 211 -7.62 3.46 4.66
CA ILE A 211 -8.39 2.23 4.85
C ILE A 211 -7.71 1.30 5.88
N ARG A 212 -6.37 1.28 5.90
CA ARG A 212 -5.58 0.42 6.79
C ARG A 212 -5.30 1.07 8.14
N GLY A 213 -5.04 0.22 9.14
CA GLY A 213 -4.73 0.63 10.50
C GLY A 213 -5.97 0.93 11.34
N ASN A 214 -5.75 1.30 12.61
CA ASN A 214 -6.84 1.65 13.51
C ASN A 214 -7.48 2.98 13.07
N LYS A 215 -8.80 2.99 12.90
CA LYS A 215 -9.53 4.19 12.45
C LYS A 215 -9.38 5.38 13.40
N ALA A 216 -9.33 5.16 14.70
CA ALA A 216 -9.15 6.25 15.67
C ALA A 216 -7.75 6.86 15.53
N GLU A 217 -6.71 6.02 15.45
CA GLU A 217 -5.32 6.49 15.26
C GLU A 217 -5.15 7.26 13.94
N ASN A 218 -5.77 6.79 12.86
CA ASN A 218 -5.77 7.49 11.57
C ASN A 218 -6.41 8.89 11.70
N LEU A 219 -7.51 9.02 12.43
CA LEU A 219 -8.15 10.31 12.67
C LEU A 219 -7.31 11.22 13.58
N GLU A 220 -6.63 10.66 14.58
CA GLU A 220 -5.71 11.43 15.42
C GLU A 220 -4.53 11.98 14.61
N ASN A 221 -3.95 11.16 13.73
CA ASN A 221 -2.91 11.60 12.79
C ASN A 221 -3.42 12.68 11.83
N ALA A 222 -4.63 12.53 11.31
CA ALA A 222 -5.26 13.55 10.46
C ALA A 222 -5.46 14.88 11.20
N ILE A 223 -6.00 14.84 12.43
CA ILE A 223 -6.20 16.02 13.27
C ILE A 223 -4.87 16.71 13.56
N ALA A 224 -3.83 15.95 13.90
CA ALA A 224 -2.50 16.49 14.15
C ALA A 224 -1.94 17.22 12.91
N ALA A 225 -2.02 16.59 11.73
CA ALA A 225 -1.55 17.19 10.49
C ALA A 225 -2.37 18.44 10.09
N TYR A 226 -3.69 18.44 10.27
CA TYR A 226 -4.51 19.66 10.06
C TYR A 226 -4.12 20.79 11.02
N HIS A 227 -3.84 20.50 12.29
CA HIS A 227 -3.37 21.51 13.23
C HIS A 227 -2.01 22.09 12.82
N LEU A 228 -1.10 21.26 12.29
CA LEU A 228 0.16 21.73 11.73
C LEU A 228 -0.08 22.68 10.55
N ALA A 229 -0.95 22.31 9.59
CA ALA A 229 -1.30 23.17 8.46
C ALA A 229 -1.91 24.53 8.90
N LEU A 230 -2.82 24.52 9.88
CA LEU A 230 -3.46 25.73 10.42
C LEU A 230 -2.50 26.64 11.19
N SER A 231 -1.35 26.14 11.62
CA SER A 231 -0.31 26.96 12.27
C SER A 231 0.39 27.94 11.33
N VAL A 232 0.17 27.81 10.02
CA VAL A 232 0.66 28.71 8.97
C VAL A 232 -0.52 29.35 8.23
N ARG A 233 -1.56 28.58 7.89
CA ARG A 233 -2.76 29.10 7.20
C ARG A 233 -3.75 29.70 8.19
N THR A 234 -3.38 30.83 8.79
CA THR A 234 -4.26 31.53 9.71
C THR A 234 -5.31 32.36 8.95
N LYS A 235 -6.46 32.59 9.59
CA LYS A 235 -7.49 33.50 9.05
C LYS A 235 -6.98 34.93 8.83
N GLN A 236 -5.93 35.33 9.54
CA GLN A 236 -5.33 36.66 9.42
C GLN A 236 -4.45 36.77 8.17
N ASP A 237 -3.75 35.69 7.82
CA ASP A 237 -2.83 35.65 6.68
C ASP A 237 -3.54 35.23 5.38
N PHE A 238 -4.62 34.45 5.50
CA PHE A 238 -5.46 34.00 4.39
C PHE A 238 -6.95 34.19 4.71
N PRO A 239 -7.45 35.43 4.77
CA PRO A 239 -8.88 35.67 4.93
C PRO A 239 -9.63 35.12 3.71
N MET A 240 -10.53 34.17 3.93
CA MET A 240 -11.54 33.78 2.94
C MET A 240 -12.67 34.82 2.99
N ASP A 241 -12.98 35.44 1.85
CA ASP A 241 -14.13 36.34 1.65
C ASP A 241 -15.49 35.59 1.75
#